data_AF-A0A969XJT2-F1
#
_entry.id   AF-A0A969XJT2-F1
#
_cell.length_a   1.000
_cell.length_b   1.000
_cell.length_c   1.000
_cell.angle_alpha   90.00
_cell.angle_beta   90.00
_cell.angle_gamma   90.00
#
_symmetry.space_group_name_H-M   'P 1'
#
loop_
_entity.id
_entity.type
_entity.pdbx_description
1 polymer ?
#
loop_
_entity_poly.entity_id
_entity_poly.type
_entity_poly.pdbx_seq_one_letter_code
_entity_poly.pdbx_strand_id
1 'polypeptide(L)'
;MVTDKPARQRAPRLPKRTEGRDWHPLTRAWWKDTWGSPMAEEYLDADIHGLFILAELVDAYWYEPSKELAGEIRLQRQCFGLTPVDRRRLQWEVQRVEPDKRPRQGRLPEAPEPAPKRQADDPRKILEFPREQTG
;
A
#
# COMPACT_ATOMS: atom_id res chain seq x y z
N MET A 1 8.57 -23.06 -22.03
CA MET A 1 7.72 -21.98 -22.55
C MET A 1 8.29 -20.67 -22.02
N VAL A 2 8.89 -19.87 -22.89
CA VAL A 2 9.39 -18.54 -22.51
C VAL A 2 8.16 -17.65 -22.47
N THR A 3 7.72 -17.26 -21.27
CA THR A 3 6.67 -16.25 -21.12
C THR A 3 7.26 -14.93 -21.59
N ASP A 4 6.89 -14.53 -22.79
CA ASP A 4 7.21 -13.21 -23.31
C ASP A 4 6.47 -12.19 -22.44
N LYS A 5 7.22 -11.50 -21.59
CA LYS A 5 6.66 -10.49 -20.69
C LYS A 5 6.25 -9.31 -21.56
N PRO A 6 4.99 -8.84 -21.52
CA PRO A 6 4.59 -7.69 -22.32
C PRO A 6 5.54 -6.52 -22.06
N ALA A 7 5.85 -5.78 -23.12
CA ALA A 7 6.73 -4.63 -23.05
C ALA A 7 6.10 -3.61 -22.08
N ARG A 8 6.72 -3.44 -20.90
CA ARG A 8 6.26 -2.51 -19.86
C ARG A 8 5.98 -1.13 -20.47
N GLN A 9 4.80 -0.58 -20.20
CA GLN A 9 4.43 0.75 -20.64
C GLN A 9 5.49 1.76 -20.17
N ARG A 10 6.03 2.54 -21.12
CA ARG A 10 7.03 3.55 -20.79
C ARG A 10 6.37 4.68 -20.02
N ALA A 11 6.95 5.03 -18.88
CA ALA A 11 6.51 6.16 -18.08
C ALA A 11 6.41 7.44 -18.94
N PRO A 12 5.28 8.15 -18.94
CA PRO A 12 5.20 9.49 -19.48
C PRO A 12 6.26 10.38 -18.82
N ARG A 13 6.76 11.38 -19.56
CA ARG A 13 7.62 12.39 -18.96
C ARG A 13 6.82 13.18 -17.93
N LEU A 14 7.39 13.37 -16.74
CA LEU A 14 6.82 14.32 -15.78
C LEU A 14 6.74 15.71 -16.43
N PRO A 15 5.65 16.45 -16.21
CA PRO A 15 5.48 17.77 -16.78
C PRO A 15 6.58 18.73 -16.28
N LYS A 16 6.92 19.72 -17.10
CA LYS A 16 7.80 20.81 -16.66
C LYS A 16 7.06 21.63 -15.61
N ARG A 17 7.72 21.90 -14.50
CA ARG A 17 7.14 22.74 -13.44
C ARG A 17 7.20 24.21 -13.85
N THR A 18 6.16 24.95 -13.53
CA THR A 18 5.97 26.36 -13.88
C THR A 18 7.01 27.29 -13.23
N GLU A 19 7.54 26.92 -12.07
CA GLU A 19 8.53 27.71 -11.33
C GLU A 19 9.98 27.47 -11.77
N GLY A 20 10.22 26.65 -12.80
CA GLY A 20 11.58 26.30 -13.23
C GLY A 20 12.36 25.40 -12.26
N ARG A 21 11.70 24.90 -11.22
CA ARG A 21 12.28 23.95 -10.27
C ARG A 21 12.29 22.53 -10.86
N ASP A 22 13.40 21.83 -10.69
CA ASP A 22 13.49 20.41 -10.99
C ASP A 22 12.66 19.57 -9.99
N TRP A 23 12.15 18.44 -10.49
CA TRP A 23 11.53 17.42 -9.65
C TRP A 23 12.53 16.86 -8.65
N HIS A 24 12.07 16.67 -7.42
CA HIS A 24 12.88 16.05 -6.38
C HIS A 24 13.35 14.65 -6.84
N PRO A 25 14.62 14.26 -6.60
CA PRO A 25 15.15 12.99 -7.08
C PRO A 25 14.33 11.77 -6.63
N LEU A 26 13.79 11.81 -5.41
CA LEU A 26 12.94 10.73 -4.88
C LEU A 26 11.56 10.68 -5.54
N THR A 27 11.01 11.82 -5.99
CA THR A 27 9.78 11.84 -6.80
C THR A 27 10.02 11.18 -8.16
N ARG A 28 11.16 11.47 -8.80
CA ARG A 28 11.52 10.85 -10.07
C ARG A 28 11.73 9.35 -9.94
N ALA A 29 12.36 8.91 -8.86
CA ALA A 29 12.53 7.49 -8.55
C ALA A 29 11.16 6.81 -8.33
N TRP A 30 10.30 7.41 -7.51
CA TRP A 30 8.93 6.94 -7.27
C TRP A 30 8.10 6.88 -8.57
N TRP A 31 8.22 7.86 -9.45
CA TRP A 31 7.54 7.86 -10.76
C TRP A 31 7.99 6.68 -11.62
N LYS A 32 9.31 6.45 -11.69
CA LYS A 32 9.89 5.31 -12.40
C LYS A 32 9.39 3.97 -11.84
N ASP A 33 9.30 3.85 -10.52
CA ASP A 33 8.84 2.63 -9.86
C ASP A 33 7.34 2.39 -10.08
N THR A 34 6.53 3.45 -10.03
CA THR A 34 5.09 3.40 -10.33
C THR A 34 4.85 2.83 -11.72
N TRP A 35 5.53 3.36 -12.73
CA TRP A 35 5.42 2.88 -14.12
C TRP A 35 6.19 1.58 -14.40
N GLY A 36 7.10 1.17 -13.50
CA GLY A 36 7.78 -0.13 -13.55
C GLY A 36 6.96 -1.28 -12.95
N SER A 37 5.88 -0.95 -12.23
CA SER A 37 4.93 -1.89 -11.65
C SER A 37 4.17 -2.64 -12.74
N PRO A 38 3.86 -3.95 -12.58
CA PRO A 38 2.97 -4.67 -13.49
C PRO A 38 1.62 -3.98 -13.70
N MET A 39 1.20 -3.23 -12.68
CA MET A 39 -0.08 -2.54 -12.70
C MET A 39 -0.11 -1.32 -13.62
N ALA A 40 1.05 -0.78 -14.00
CA ALA A 40 1.08 0.35 -14.92
C ALA A 40 0.45 0.02 -16.29
N GLU A 41 0.37 -1.25 -16.67
CA GLU A 41 -0.22 -1.73 -17.92
C GLU A 41 -1.75 -1.53 -18.00
N GLU A 42 -2.42 -1.34 -16.87
CA GLU A 42 -3.88 -1.10 -16.83
C GLU A 42 -4.24 0.39 -16.75
N TYR A 43 -3.26 1.29 -16.65
CA TYR A 43 -3.54 2.72 -16.61
C TYR A 43 -4.03 3.22 -17.97
N LEU A 44 -5.14 3.94 -17.95
CA LEU A 44 -5.68 4.63 -19.11
C LEU A 44 -5.04 6.01 -19.26
N ASP A 45 -5.14 6.60 -20.45
CA ASP A 45 -4.65 7.96 -20.70
C ASP A 45 -5.29 8.98 -19.72
N ALA A 46 -6.54 8.75 -19.32
CA ALA A 46 -7.24 9.57 -18.34
C ALA A 46 -6.59 9.53 -16.94
N ASP A 47 -5.98 8.41 -16.56
CA ASP A 47 -5.33 8.24 -15.25
C ASP A 47 -4.04 9.05 -15.14
N ILE A 48 -3.40 9.35 -16.27
CA ILE A 48 -2.13 10.10 -16.32
C ILE A 48 -2.28 11.46 -15.64
N HIS A 49 -3.41 12.14 -15.85
CA HIS A 49 -3.68 13.44 -15.22
C HIS A 49 -3.73 13.34 -13.70
N GLY A 50 -4.40 12.31 -13.17
CA GLY A 50 -4.45 12.06 -11.72
C GLY A 50 -3.09 11.66 -11.15
N LEU A 51 -2.32 10.87 -11.88
CA LEU A 51 -0.94 10.51 -11.51
C LEU A 51 -0.01 11.72 -11.48
N PHE A 52 -0.18 12.72 -12.36
CA PHE A 52 0.57 13.97 -12.29
C PHE A 52 0.23 14.80 -11.04
N ILE A 53 -1.05 14.88 -10.67
CA ILE A 53 -1.46 15.53 -9.43
C ILE A 53 -0.82 14.83 -8.23
N LEU A 54 -0.84 13.49 -8.21
CA LEU A 54 -0.18 12.71 -7.16
C LEU A 54 1.34 12.95 -7.14
N ALA A 55 1.98 13.09 -8.31
CA ALA A 55 3.40 13.40 -8.39
C ALA A 55 3.74 14.74 -7.74
N GLU A 56 2.95 15.80 -7.98
CA GLU A 56 3.13 17.10 -7.32
C GLU A 56 3.00 16.99 -5.80
N LEU A 57 2.04 16.21 -5.29
CA LEU A 57 1.89 15.98 -3.84
C LEU A 57 3.11 15.25 -3.24
N VAL A 58 3.58 14.20 -3.91
CA VAL A 58 4.78 13.45 -3.50
C VAL A 58 6.02 14.36 -3.52
N ASP A 59 6.13 15.22 -4.54
CA ASP A 59 7.23 16.17 -4.64
C ASP A 59 7.23 17.20 -3.51
N ALA A 60 6.08 17.82 -3.28
CA ALA A 60 5.90 18.75 -2.16
C ALA A 60 6.26 18.08 -0.83
N TYR A 61 5.92 16.81 -0.64
CA TYR A 61 6.20 16.07 0.59
C TYR A 61 7.70 15.90 0.86
N TRP A 62 8.51 15.75 -0.19
CA TRP A 62 9.96 15.64 -0.02
C TRP A 62 10.62 16.96 0.39
N TYR A 63 10.01 18.11 0.07
CA TYR A 63 10.52 19.41 0.47
C TYR A 63 9.97 19.84 1.85
N GLU A 64 8.67 19.67 2.07
CA GLU A 64 7.97 20.11 3.27
C GLU A 64 6.97 19.03 3.72
N PRO A 65 7.44 18.01 4.45
CA PRO A 65 6.57 16.91 4.86
C PRO A 65 5.57 17.38 5.92
N SER A 66 4.28 17.13 5.67
CA SER A 66 3.19 17.38 6.62
C SER A 66 2.25 16.18 6.73
N LYS A 67 1.47 16.12 7.82
CA LYS A 67 0.50 15.03 8.05
C LYS A 67 -0.67 15.14 7.07
N GLU A 68 -1.06 16.36 6.75
CA GLU A 68 -2.10 16.72 5.80
C GLU A 68 -1.71 16.21 4.41
N LEU A 69 -0.49 16.51 3.98
CA LEU A 69 0.02 16.07 2.68
C LEU A 69 0.20 14.55 2.60
N ALA A 70 0.71 13.92 3.66
CA ALA A 70 0.76 12.46 3.75
C ALA A 70 -0.65 11.84 3.69
N GLY A 71 -1.64 12.50 4.27
CA GLY A 71 -3.05 12.14 4.20
C GLY A 71 -3.58 12.15 2.77
N GLU A 72 -3.38 13.25 2.05
CA GLU A 72 -3.79 13.39 0.64
C GLU A 72 -3.10 12.37 -0.27
N ILE A 73 -1.79 12.18 -0.12
CA ILE A 73 -1.03 11.14 -0.86
C ILE A 73 -1.64 9.76 -0.60
N ARG A 74 -1.97 9.45 0.66
CA ARG A 74 -2.57 8.17 1.05
C ARG A 74 -3.96 7.98 0.44
N LEU A 75 -4.75 9.04 0.27
CA LEU A 75 -6.07 8.96 -0.36
C LEU A 75 -5.94 8.79 -1.87
N GLN A 76 -5.17 9.64 -2.53
CA GLN A 76 -4.99 9.64 -3.99
C GLN A 76 -4.33 8.36 -4.50
N ARG A 77 -3.33 7.82 -3.79
CA ARG A 77 -2.63 6.59 -4.23
C ARG A 77 -3.54 5.37 -4.31
N GLN A 78 -4.65 5.35 -3.55
CA GLN A 78 -5.58 4.23 -3.53
C GLN A 78 -6.29 4.05 -4.86
N CYS A 79 -6.51 5.15 -5.60
CA CYS A 79 -7.15 5.13 -6.91
C CYS A 79 -6.30 4.39 -7.96
N PHE A 80 -4.99 4.33 -7.75
CA PHE A 80 -4.05 3.77 -8.73
C PHE A 80 -3.44 2.44 -8.29
N GLY A 81 -3.87 1.88 -7.15
CA GLY A 81 -3.37 0.59 -6.67
C GLY A 81 -1.91 0.60 -6.19
N LEU A 82 -1.34 1.75 -5.81
CA LEU A 82 0.12 1.89 -5.62
C LEU A 82 0.71 0.95 -4.55
N THR A 83 -0.09 0.43 -3.62
CA THR A 83 0.33 -0.56 -2.62
C THR A 83 -0.44 -1.88 -2.69
N PRO A 84 0.07 -2.98 -2.10
CA PRO A 84 -0.62 -4.27 -2.11
C PRO A 84 -2.05 -4.22 -1.53
N VAL A 85 -2.29 -3.34 -0.54
CA VAL A 85 -3.63 -3.13 0.03
C VAL A 85 -4.54 -2.43 -0.97
N ASP A 86 -4.02 -1.39 -1.64
CA ASP A 86 -4.76 -0.63 -2.65
C ASP A 86 -5.17 -1.53 -3.83
N ARG A 87 -4.27 -2.42 -4.29
CA ARG A 87 -4.59 -3.40 -5.35
C ARG A 87 -5.71 -4.33 -4.95
N ARG A 88 -5.63 -4.91 -3.74
CA ARG A 88 -6.70 -5.77 -3.20
C ARG A 88 -8.03 -5.02 -3.12
N ARG A 89 -8.01 -3.74 -2.73
CA ARG A 89 -9.20 -2.89 -2.64
C ARG A 89 -9.84 -2.65 -4.01
N LEU A 90 -9.04 -2.43 -5.04
CA LEU A 90 -9.50 -2.32 -6.43
C LEU A 90 -9.92 -3.67 -7.03
N GLN A 91 -9.96 -4.74 -6.23
CA GLN A 91 -10.16 -6.13 -6.68
C GLN A 91 -9.17 -6.53 -7.77
N TRP A 92 -8.02 -5.88 -7.81
CA TRP A 92 -6.98 -6.21 -8.74
C TRP A 92 -6.28 -7.45 -8.25
N GLU A 93 -6.68 -8.59 -8.77
CA GLU A 93 -5.91 -9.81 -8.66
C GLU A 93 -4.67 -9.66 -9.54
N VAL A 94 -3.54 -9.29 -8.93
CA VAL A 94 -2.24 -9.56 -9.55
C VAL A 94 -2.20 -11.07 -9.71
N GLN A 95 -2.22 -11.57 -10.96
CA GLN A 95 -2.11 -13.01 -11.22
C GLN A 95 -0.99 -13.55 -10.35
N ARG A 96 -1.37 -14.39 -9.38
CA ARG A 96 -0.39 -15.10 -8.55
C ARG A 96 0.40 -15.94 -9.52
N VAL A 97 1.66 -15.58 -9.75
CA VAL A 97 2.63 -16.50 -10.33
C VAL A 97 2.58 -17.72 -9.42
N GLU A 98 2.15 -18.86 -9.97
CA GLU A 98 2.06 -20.10 -9.21
C GLU A 98 3.41 -20.34 -8.51
N PRO A 99 3.42 -20.66 -7.21
CA PRO A 99 4.65 -20.88 -6.48
C PRO A 99 5.22 -22.26 -6.87
N ASP A 100 5.66 -22.42 -8.11
CA ASP A 100 6.48 -23.56 -8.46
C ASP A 100 7.90 -23.27 -7.96
N LYS A 101 8.32 -24.05 -6.95
CA LYS A 101 9.68 -24.16 -6.41
C LYS A 101 10.18 -23.00 -5.55
N ARG A 102 9.49 -22.72 -4.44
CA ARG A 102 10.23 -22.35 -3.22
C ARG A 102 10.60 -23.65 -2.50
N PRO A 103 11.88 -23.94 -2.23
CA PRO A 103 12.21 -25.05 -1.35
C PRO A 103 11.50 -24.77 -0.02
N ARG A 104 10.74 -25.76 0.45
CA ARG A 104 10.03 -25.72 1.74
C ARG A 104 11.06 -25.38 2.82
N GLN A 105 11.16 -24.11 3.18
CA GLN A 105 11.89 -23.71 4.37
C GLN A 105 11.18 -24.39 5.53
N GLY A 106 11.93 -25.28 6.18
CA GLY A 106 11.59 -26.12 7.33
C GLY A 106 10.14 -26.10 7.77
N ARG A 107 9.47 -27.25 7.61
CA ARG A 107 8.35 -27.63 8.48
C ARG A 107 8.79 -27.41 9.92
N LEU A 108 8.28 -26.35 10.58
CA LEU A 108 8.31 -26.33 12.04
C LEU A 108 7.49 -27.53 12.52
N PRO A 109 7.93 -28.25 13.55
CA PRO A 109 7.13 -29.31 14.14
C PRO A 109 5.78 -28.74 14.57
N GLU A 110 4.74 -29.51 14.28
CA GLU A 110 3.34 -29.24 14.62
C GLU A 110 3.24 -28.90 16.11
N ALA A 111 2.70 -27.72 16.42
CA ALA A 111 2.48 -27.30 17.79
C ALA A 111 1.48 -28.26 18.46
N PRO A 112 1.68 -28.64 19.74
CA PRO A 112 0.72 -29.49 20.43
C PRO A 112 -0.66 -28.83 20.52
N GLU A 113 -1.70 -29.65 20.51
CA GLU A 113 -3.11 -29.23 20.54
C GLU A 113 -3.39 -28.14 21.59
N PRO A 114 -4.31 -27.19 21.29
CA PRO A 114 -4.65 -26.15 22.22
C PRO A 114 -5.28 -26.75 23.49
N ALA A 115 -4.69 -26.44 24.64
CA ALA A 115 -5.27 -26.72 25.96
C ALA A 115 -6.72 -26.19 26.04
N PRO A 116 -7.60 -26.84 26.82
CA PRO A 116 -9.00 -26.44 26.91
C PRO A 116 -9.11 -24.97 27.35
N LYS A 117 -9.90 -24.19 26.60
CA LYS A 117 -10.20 -22.79 26.90
C LYS A 117 -10.77 -22.70 28.32
N ARG A 118 -10.01 -22.13 29.26
CA ARG A 118 -10.61 -21.64 30.51
C ARG A 118 -11.66 -20.61 30.11
N GLN A 119 -12.90 -20.80 30.58
CA GLN A 119 -13.94 -19.78 30.48
C GLN A 119 -13.35 -18.49 31.07
N ALA A 120 -13.13 -17.50 30.21
CA ALA A 120 -12.78 -16.17 30.66
C ALA A 120 -14.03 -15.58 31.30
N ASP A 121 -13.99 -15.32 32.60
CA ASP A 121 -15.02 -14.56 33.27
C ASP A 121 -15.22 -13.21 32.56
N ASP A 122 -16.48 -12.79 32.44
CA ASP A 122 -16.87 -11.57 31.72
C ASP A 122 -16.06 -10.37 32.23
N PRO A 123 -15.24 -9.71 31.39
CA PRO A 123 -14.36 -8.62 31.79
C PRO A 123 -15.13 -7.42 32.36
N ARG A 124 -16.45 -7.32 32.15
CA ARG A 124 -17.30 -6.28 32.73
C ARG A 124 -17.45 -6.39 34.24
N LYS A 125 -17.25 -7.58 34.83
CA LYS A 125 -17.30 -7.77 36.29
C LYS A 125 -16.09 -7.20 37.03
N ILE A 126 -15.00 -6.89 36.32
CA ILE A 126 -13.74 -6.40 36.91
C ILE A 126 -13.86 -4.92 37.33
N LEU A 127 -14.84 -4.18 36.81
CA LEU A 127 -15.02 -2.75 37.04
C LEU A 127 -16.16 -2.39 38.00
N GLU A 128 -16.75 -3.36 38.70
CA GLU A 128 -17.75 -3.07 39.74
C GLU A 128 -17.05 -2.54 40.99
N PHE A 129 -16.94 -1.22 41.10
CA PHE A 129 -16.44 -0.54 42.29
C PHE A 129 -17.48 -0.60 43.42
N PRO A 130 -17.08 -0.86 44.69
CA PRO A 130 -18.00 -0.85 45.81
C PRO A 130 -18.65 0.52 45.95
N ARG A 131 -19.99 0.58 45.95
CA ARG A 131 -20.71 1.79 46.38
C ARG A 131 -20.54 1.94 47.89
N GLU A 132 -19.77 2.95 48.31
CA GLU A 132 -19.73 3.36 49.71
C GLU A 132 -21.14 3.74 50.16
N GLN A 133 -21.63 3.04 51.18
CA GLN A 133 -22.86 3.39 51.88
C GLN A 133 -22.57 4.55 52.81
N THR A 134 -23.12 5.72 52.51
CA THR A 134 -23.19 6.84 53.45
C THR A 134 -24.11 6.44 54.61
N GLY A 135 -23.58 6.47 55.84
CA GLY A 135 -24.32 6.34 57.09
C GLY A 135 -23.70 7.26 58.12
#